data_AF-V5TVL0-F1
#
_entry.id   AF-V5TVL0-F1
#
_cell.length_a   1.000
_cell.length_b   1.000
_cell.length_c   1.000
_cell.angle_alpha   90.00
_cell.angle_beta   90.00
_cell.angle_gamma   90.00
#
_symmetry.space_group_name_H-M   'P 1'
#
loop_
_entity.id
_entity.type
_entity.pdbx_description
1 polymer ?
#
loop_
_entity_poly.entity_id
_entity_poly.type
_entity_poly.pdbx_seq_one_letter_code
_entity_poly.pdbx_strand_id
1 'polypeptide(L)' 'MHTNDGRSIVTDGKPKTDDDTGMIKYKDANGNQQQINRTDVKEMVALEK' A
#
# COMPACT_ATOMS: atom_id res chain seq x y z
N MET A 1 -5.38 -2.36 2.10
CA MET A 1 -4.79 -1.16 2.71
C MET A 1 -5.84 -0.06 2.78
N HIS A 2 -6.03 0.55 3.95
CA HIS A 2 -6.92 1.69 4.13
C HIS A 2 -6.11 2.97 4.31
N THR A 3 -6.55 4.03 3.66
CA THR A 3 -5.89 5.34 3.66
C THR A 3 -6.69 6.37 4.47
N ASN A 4 -6.04 7.45 4.87
CA ASN A 4 -6.65 8.51 5.66
C ASN A 4 -7.74 9.29 4.91
N ASP A 5 -7.69 9.30 3.58
CA ASP A 5 -8.71 9.92 2.72
C ASP A 5 -9.92 9.00 2.43
N GLY A 6 -9.96 7.81 3.05
CA GLY A 6 -11.08 6.87 2.93
C GLY A 6 -10.97 5.90 1.76
N ARG A 7 -9.90 5.93 0.94
CA ARG A 7 -9.71 4.90 -0.09
C ARG A 7 -9.32 3.57 0.53
N SER A 8 -9.89 2.50 -0.04
CA SER A 8 -9.49 1.11 0.22
C SER A 8 -8.75 0.58 -1.00
N ILE A 9 -7.46 0.28 -0.82
CA ILE A 9 -6.55 -0.18 -1.87
C ILE A 9 -6.31 -1.68 -1.69
N VAL A 10 -6.66 -2.45 -2.72
CA VAL A 10 -6.33 -3.88 -2.82
C VAL A 10 -4.92 -4.00 -3.39
N THR A 11 -4.05 -4.71 -2.67
CA THR A 11 -2.65 -4.90 -3.05
C THR A 11 -2.35 -6.36 -3.30
N ASP A 12 -1.56 -6.64 -4.33
CA ASP A 12 -0.98 -7.97 -4.56
C ASP A 12 0.29 -8.11 -3.71
N GLY A 13 0.22 -8.97 -2.71
CA GLY A 13 1.26 -9.14 -1.70
C GLY A 13 1.28 -8.06 -0.61
N LYS A 14 2.28 -8.15 0.27
CA LYS A 14 2.45 -7.24 1.41
C LYS A 14 3.15 -5.94 0.97
N PRO A 15 2.55 -4.75 1.19
CA PRO A 15 3.22 -3.47 1.00
C PRO A 15 4.49 -3.35 1.85
N LYS A 16 5.49 -2.65 1.34
CA LYS A 16 6.78 -2.45 2.03
C LYS A 16 7.24 -1.00 1.90
N THR A 17 8.09 -0.55 2.80
CA THR A 17 8.81 0.71 2.61
C THR A 17 9.80 0.55 1.46
N ASP A 18 9.85 1.54 0.58
CA ASP A 18 10.88 1.68 -0.44
C ASP A 18 12.08 2.39 0.18
N ASP A 19 13.26 1.76 0.12
CA ASP A 19 14.45 2.28 0.79
C ASP A 19 15.04 3.52 0.09
N ASP A 20 14.72 3.74 -1.19
CA ASP A 20 15.21 4.88 -1.96
C ASP A 20 14.34 6.13 -1.72
N THR A 21 13.03 5.95 -1.58
CA THR A 21 12.07 7.07 -1.47
C THR A 21 11.50 7.26 -0.07
N GLY A 22 11.58 6.25 0.79
CA GLY A 22 10.90 6.20 2.09
C GLY A 22 9.38 6.05 2.01
N MET A 23 8.81 5.94 0.80
CA MET A 23 7.37 5.76 0.59
C MET A 23 6.97 4.29 0.76
N ILE A 24 5.67 4.04 0.94
CA ILE A 24 5.14 2.68 0.92
C ILE A 24 4.94 2.26 -0.53
N LYS A 25 5.74 1.28 -0.97
CA LYS A 25 5.60 0.60 -2.25
C LYS A 25 4.66 -0.58 -2.15
N TYR A 26 3.77 -0.71 -3.12
CA TYR A 26 2.85 -1.84 -3.26
C TYR A 26 2.59 -2.14 -4.73
N LYS A 27 2.10 -3.36 -5.00
CA LYS A 27 1.58 -3.74 -6.31
C LYS A 27 0.05 -3.68 -6.25
N ASP A 28 -0.58 -2.98 -7.18
CA ASP A 28 -2.04 -2.91 -7.25
C ASP A 28 -2.66 -4.20 -7.82
N ALA A 29 -3.98 -4.30 -7.81
CA ALA A 29 -4.71 -5.45 -8.34
C ALA A 29 -4.54 -5.66 -9.86
N ASN A 30 -4.12 -4.63 -10.60
CA ASN A 30 -3.84 -4.71 -12.04
C ASN A 30 -2.36 -5.09 -12.31
N GLY A 31 -1.56 -5.20 -11.26
CA GLY A 31 -0.17 -5.59 -11.30
C GLY A 31 0.83 -4.45 -11.47
N ASN A 32 0.39 -3.19 -11.39
CA ASN A 32 1.28 -2.04 -11.49
C ASN A 32 1.94 -1.75 -10.14
N GLN A 33 3.19 -1.31 -10.18
CA GLN A 33 3.88 -0.80 -8.99
C GLN A 33 3.41 0.62 -8.70
N GLN A 34 3.01 0.85 -7.46
CA GLN A 34 2.56 2.15 -6.97
C GLN A 34 3.31 2.50 -5.69
N GLN A 35 3.36 3.79 -5.38
CA GLN A 35 3.88 4.29 -4.12
C GLN A 35 2.88 5.26 -3.48
N ILE A 36 2.79 5.21 -2.15
CA ILE A 36 1.96 6.12 -1.35
C ILE A 36 2.76 6.61 -0.15
N ASN A 37 2.52 7.85 0.28
CA ASN A 37 3.17 8.36 1.48
C ASN A 37 2.71 7.56 2.70
N ARG A 38 3.66 7.21 3.58
CA ARG A 38 3.35 6.47 4.82
C ARG A 38 2.38 7.23 5.71
N THR A 39 2.39 8.56 5.68
CA THR A 39 1.46 9.41 6.43
C THR A 39 0.02 9.30 5.94
N ASP A 40 -0.20 8.85 4.70
CA ASP A 40 -1.54 8.75 4.11
C ASP A 40 -2.15 7.36 4.36
N VAL A 41 -1.37 6.42 4.88
CA VAL A 41 -1.84 5.07 5.22
C VAL A 41 -2.37 5.05 6.64
N LYS A 42 -3.64 4.69 6.79
CA LYS A 42 -4.28 4.48 8.08
C LYS A 42 -4.00 3.09 8.62
N GLU A 43 -4.14 2.07 7.77
CA GLU A 43 -4.01 0.67 8.18
C GLU A 43 -3.62 -0.23 7.00
N MET A 44 -2.78 -1.23 7.27
CA MET A 44 -2.41 -2.28 6.31
C MET A 44 -2.93 -3.62 6.82
N VAL A 45 -4.11 -4.02 6.34
CA VAL A 45 -4.68 -5.34 6.63
C VAL A 45 -4.20 -6.35 5.59
N ALA A 46 -3.68 -7.50 6.06
CA ALA A 46 -3.38 -8.65 5.20
C ALA A 46 -4.66 -9.47 5.00
N LEU A 47 -4.93 -9.88 3.77
CA LEU A 47 -5.95 -10.89 3.50
C LEU A 47 -5.33 -12.25 3.82
N GLU A 48 -5.65 -12.81 4.98
CA GLU A 48 -5.33 -14.21 5.29
C GLU A 48 -6.17 -15.11 4.36
N LYS A 49 -5.52 -16.12 3.76
CA LYS A 49 -6.19 -17.15 2.95
C LYS A 49 -6.73 -18.26 3.82
#